data_AF-A0A4S1CBJ6-F1
#
_entry.id   AF-A0A4S1CBJ6-F1
#
_cell.length_a   1.000
_cell.length_b   1.000
_cell.length_c   1.000
_cell.angle_alpha   90.00
_cell.angle_beta   90.00
_cell.angle_gamma   90.00
#
_symmetry.space_group_name_H-M   'P 1'
#
loop_
_entity.id
_entity.type
_entity.pdbx_description
1 polymer ?
#
loop_
_entity_poly.entity_id
_entity_poly.type
_entity_poly.pdbx_seq_one_letter_code
_entity_poly.pdbx_strand_id
1 'polypeptide(L)'
;MSKICILLVLFFVFMSGCSNTRVIGQKTANIAGPIREIVVVLESKNFRAIDKSEQPYINTLNSTTRKVFAVVHKRIPEVFTQNGIKAKAYLNVDESSGVPKTLSPMQLKEFPYLLTITPSNANIRKRDGNTNIDMAAHIYDHLQGKVVWRGSITYSESSYAIINDKTADVFIDRILSRLRDVGFVPLKPDGTLRVSATDSVKAPNLTTSYEASANNEMPCSKAVLWVKENNKWGSNAPIVQSVQKQLDSGIGKSKVVWEIGRGVTKDGKDYRIECINDNLNIKELTAEEADKRKIKDTSVKFWSK
;
A
#
# COMPACT_ATOMS: atom_id res chain seq x y z
N MET A 1 12.40 -44.95 -4.12
CA MET A 1 12.39 -43.82 -5.08
C MET A 1 11.53 -42.61 -4.64
N SER A 2 10.52 -42.74 -3.77
CA SER A 2 9.65 -41.60 -3.37
C SER A 2 10.32 -40.53 -2.46
N LYS A 3 11.27 -40.91 -1.58
CA LYS A 3 11.89 -39.99 -0.61
C LYS A 3 12.89 -39.00 -1.21
N ILE A 4 13.47 -39.29 -2.38
CA ILE A 4 14.46 -38.43 -3.06
C ILE A 4 13.76 -37.27 -3.80
N CYS A 5 12.55 -37.49 -4.35
CA CYS A 5 11.78 -36.44 -4.99
C CYS A 5 11.28 -35.37 -3.99
N ILE A 6 10.91 -35.78 -2.78
CA ILE A 6 10.46 -34.83 -1.72
C ILE A 6 11.63 -33.96 -1.24
N LEU A 7 12.84 -34.52 -1.15
CA LEU A 7 14.03 -33.76 -0.75
C LEU A 7 14.46 -32.75 -1.83
N LEU A 8 14.32 -33.07 -3.11
CA LEU A 8 14.55 -32.15 -4.22
C LEU A 8 13.51 -31.03 -4.30
N VAL A 9 12.23 -31.34 -4.06
CA VAL A 9 11.18 -30.31 -4.00
C VAL A 9 11.37 -29.38 -2.80
N LEU A 10 11.75 -29.90 -1.63
CA LEU A 10 12.10 -29.07 -0.48
C LEU A 10 13.37 -28.22 -0.72
N PHE A 11 14.39 -28.76 -1.39
CA PHE A 11 15.57 -27.98 -1.78
C PHE A 11 15.21 -26.83 -2.74
N PHE A 12 14.28 -27.04 -3.67
CA PHE A 12 13.76 -25.98 -4.55
C PHE A 12 12.90 -24.94 -3.79
N VAL A 13 12.19 -25.34 -2.73
CA VAL A 13 11.44 -24.40 -1.88
C VAL A 13 12.39 -23.55 -1.00
N PHE A 14 13.52 -24.11 -0.55
CA PHE A 14 14.54 -23.39 0.23
C PHE A 14 15.55 -22.60 -0.60
N MET A 15 15.68 -22.89 -1.90
CA MET A 15 16.39 -22.04 -2.87
C MET A 15 15.46 -20.93 -3.38
N SER A 16 14.64 -20.34 -2.50
CA SER A 16 13.90 -19.13 -2.82
C SER A 16 14.94 -18.04 -3.08
N GLY A 17 15.14 -17.70 -4.35
CA GLY A 17 16.14 -16.74 -4.80
C GLY A 17 16.17 -15.51 -3.91
N CYS A 18 17.32 -15.23 -3.29
CA CYS A 18 17.44 -14.12 -2.36
C CYS A 18 17.31 -12.81 -3.13
N SER A 19 16.30 -12.01 -2.80
CA SER A 19 16.30 -10.59 -3.14
C SER A 19 17.10 -9.84 -2.08
N ASN A 20 17.91 -8.87 -2.50
CA ASN A 20 18.70 -8.04 -1.62
C ASN A 20 18.44 -6.57 -1.94
N THR A 21 18.24 -5.75 -0.91
CA THR A 21 18.07 -4.31 -1.06
C THR A 21 19.12 -3.61 -0.23
N ARG A 22 19.94 -2.79 -0.90
CA ARG A 22 20.91 -1.91 -0.26
C ARG A 22 20.44 -0.47 -0.38
N VAL A 23 20.43 0.26 0.73
CA VAL A 23 20.06 1.68 0.76
C VAL A 23 21.24 2.48 1.31
N ILE A 24 21.70 3.46 0.54
CA ILE A 24 22.69 4.45 0.96
C ILE A 24 22.01 5.82 0.90
N GLY A 25 22.30 6.70 1.83
CA GLY A 25 21.76 8.05 1.76
C GLY A 25 22.28 8.96 2.86
N GLN A 26 22.11 10.25 2.66
CA GLN A 26 22.60 11.30 3.54
C GLN A 26 21.56 12.39 3.74
N LYS A 27 21.60 12.98 4.93
CA LYS A 27 20.82 14.15 5.30
C LYS A 27 21.39 15.38 4.57
N THR A 28 20.55 16.12 3.87
CA THR A 28 20.94 17.36 3.18
C THR A 28 20.49 18.61 3.92
N ALA A 29 19.51 18.50 4.81
CA ALA A 29 19.07 19.59 5.66
C ALA A 29 18.48 19.09 6.99
N ASN A 30 18.49 19.95 8.00
CA ASN A 30 17.80 19.69 9.27
C ASN A 30 16.28 19.85 9.11
N ILE A 31 15.56 18.99 9.82
CA ILE A 31 14.10 19.02 10.00
C ILE A 31 13.80 19.18 11.49
N ALA A 32 12.64 19.75 11.82
CA ALA A 32 12.28 20.13 13.19
C ALA A 32 12.07 18.94 14.14
N GLY A 33 11.84 17.74 13.59
CA GLY A 33 11.65 16.52 14.35
C GLY A 33 11.51 15.32 13.42
N PRO A 34 11.34 14.10 13.95
CA PRO A 34 11.17 12.91 13.13
C PRO A 34 9.92 12.99 12.25
N ILE A 35 10.00 12.43 11.06
CA ILE A 35 8.89 12.30 10.11
C ILE A 35 7.80 11.43 10.73
N ARG A 36 6.60 11.98 10.85
CA ARG A 36 5.40 11.27 11.35
C ARG A 36 4.39 10.96 10.24
N GLU A 37 4.43 11.73 9.16
CA GLU A 37 3.54 11.58 8.02
C GLU A 37 4.35 11.78 6.74
N ILE A 38 4.24 10.84 5.80
CA ILE A 38 4.96 10.91 4.52
C ILE A 38 4.09 10.41 3.35
N VAL A 39 4.25 11.02 2.19
CA VAL A 39 3.78 10.42 0.94
C VAL A 39 4.96 9.75 0.25
N VAL A 40 4.79 8.52 -0.22
CA VAL A 40 5.80 7.81 -1.01
C VAL A 40 5.31 7.70 -2.45
N VAL A 41 6.11 8.19 -3.39
CA VAL A 41 5.85 8.07 -4.82
C VAL A 41 6.90 7.15 -5.43
N LEU A 42 6.44 6.05 -6.02
CA LEU A 42 7.25 5.14 -6.82
C LEU A 42 7.08 5.52 -8.30
N GLU A 43 8.13 6.01 -8.95
CA GLU A 43 8.08 6.40 -10.35
C GLU A 43 8.41 5.20 -11.24
N SER A 44 7.44 4.62 -11.93
CA SER A 44 7.69 3.55 -12.90
C SER A 44 8.14 4.13 -14.24
N LYS A 45 9.38 4.63 -14.30
CA LYS A 45 10.04 5.01 -15.57
C LYS A 45 10.55 3.75 -16.27
N ASN A 46 10.30 3.65 -17.58
CA ASN A 46 10.84 2.57 -18.39
C ASN A 46 12.30 2.88 -18.77
N PHE A 47 13.19 1.91 -18.56
CA PHE A 47 14.51 1.91 -19.17
C PHE A 47 14.38 1.83 -20.70
N ARG A 48 15.32 2.48 -21.40
CA ARG A 48 15.41 2.47 -22.86
C ARG A 48 16.67 1.74 -23.28
N ALA A 49 16.54 0.89 -24.29
CA ALA A 49 17.68 0.23 -24.89
C ALA A 49 18.50 1.24 -25.71
N ILE A 50 19.83 1.11 -25.70
CA ILE A 50 20.71 1.88 -26.59
C ILE A 50 20.73 1.22 -27.97
N ASP A 51 20.65 -0.12 -28.01
CA ASP A 51 20.58 -0.92 -29.24
C ASP A 51 19.43 -1.95 -29.20
N LYS A 52 18.91 -2.33 -30.37
CA LYS A 52 17.86 -3.35 -30.55
C LYS A 52 18.24 -4.71 -29.98
N SER A 53 19.53 -5.07 -29.98
CA SER A 53 20.00 -6.33 -29.38
C SER A 53 19.81 -6.38 -27.85
N GLU A 54 19.68 -5.22 -27.19
CA GLU A 54 19.45 -5.10 -25.75
C GLU A 54 17.97 -5.11 -25.37
N GLN A 55 17.07 -4.98 -26.35
CA GLN A 55 15.63 -4.83 -26.12
C GLN A 55 15.00 -5.96 -25.27
N PRO A 56 15.36 -7.26 -25.46
CA PRO A 56 14.82 -8.32 -24.61
C PRO A 56 15.22 -8.16 -23.13
N TYR A 57 16.47 -7.74 -22.87
CA TYR A 57 16.96 -7.50 -21.52
C TYR A 57 16.26 -6.31 -20.86
N ILE A 58 16.06 -5.23 -21.62
CA ILE A 58 15.36 -4.03 -21.14
C ILE A 58 13.88 -4.34 -20.84
N ASN A 59 13.22 -5.17 -21.64
CA ASN A 59 11.85 -5.62 -21.37
C ASN A 59 11.77 -6.41 -20.04
N THR A 60 12.72 -7.29 -19.79
CA THR A 60 12.83 -8.01 -18.51
C THR A 60 13.04 -7.05 -17.34
N LEU A 61 13.97 -6.09 -17.46
CA LEU A 61 14.24 -5.08 -16.42
C LEU A 61 13.00 -4.22 -16.09
N ASN A 62 12.29 -3.75 -17.13
CA ASN A 62 11.06 -2.99 -16.97
C ASN A 62 9.96 -3.85 -16.32
N SER A 63 9.84 -5.13 -16.69
CA SER A 63 8.89 -6.06 -16.07
C SER A 63 9.19 -6.27 -14.59
N THR A 64 10.45 -6.54 -14.23
CA THR A 64 10.89 -6.71 -12.85
C THR A 64 10.63 -5.46 -12.02
N THR A 65 11.01 -4.28 -12.51
CA THR A 65 10.79 -3.01 -11.83
C THR A 65 9.31 -2.78 -11.53
N ARG A 66 8.42 -3.02 -12.51
CA ARG A 66 6.97 -2.89 -12.33
C ARG A 66 6.43 -3.87 -11.30
N LYS A 67 6.89 -5.13 -11.31
CA LYS A 67 6.48 -6.14 -10.33
C LYS A 67 6.90 -5.75 -8.91
N VAL A 68 8.16 -5.35 -8.72
CA VAL A 68 8.66 -4.90 -7.41
C VAL A 68 7.84 -3.71 -6.93
N PHE A 69 7.67 -2.68 -7.77
CA PHE A 69 6.94 -1.47 -7.39
C PHE A 69 5.45 -1.74 -7.12
N ALA A 70 4.82 -2.67 -7.85
CA ALA A 70 3.42 -3.03 -7.61
C ALA A 70 3.20 -3.65 -6.22
N VAL A 71 4.14 -4.47 -5.74
CA VAL A 71 4.04 -5.07 -4.40
C VAL A 71 4.49 -4.09 -3.32
N VAL A 72 5.61 -3.39 -3.52
CA VAL A 72 6.10 -2.36 -2.59
C VAL A 72 5.06 -1.26 -2.36
N HIS A 73 4.42 -0.77 -3.43
CA HIS A 73 3.35 0.21 -3.35
C HIS A 73 2.23 -0.21 -2.39
N LYS A 74 1.81 -1.48 -2.43
CA LYS A 74 0.75 -2.00 -1.56
C LYS A 74 1.18 -2.12 -0.10
N ARG A 75 2.45 -2.46 0.15
CA ARG A 75 2.99 -2.72 1.48
C ARG A 75 3.45 -1.46 2.22
N ILE A 76 3.83 -0.39 1.52
CA ILE A 76 4.31 0.87 2.13
C ILE A 76 3.39 1.39 3.25
N PRO A 77 2.07 1.59 3.04
CA PRO A 77 1.23 2.17 4.09
C PRO A 77 1.23 1.33 5.37
N GLU A 78 1.19 0.01 5.25
CA GLU A 78 1.17 -0.91 6.37
C GLU A 78 2.50 -0.91 7.13
N VAL A 79 3.62 -1.11 6.43
CA VAL A 79 4.96 -1.21 7.04
C VAL A 79 5.40 0.12 7.66
N PHE A 80 5.12 1.25 7.01
CA PHE A 80 5.40 2.57 7.61
C PHE A 80 4.52 2.83 8.85
N THR A 81 3.24 2.48 8.80
CA THR A 81 2.31 2.69 9.94
C THR A 81 2.71 1.83 11.13
N GLN A 82 3.15 0.60 10.90
CA GLN A 82 3.76 -0.24 11.95
C GLN A 82 4.94 0.48 12.61
N ASN A 83 5.73 1.24 11.84
CA ASN A 83 6.87 2.01 12.35
C ASN A 83 6.52 3.44 12.80
N GLY A 84 5.24 3.74 13.06
CA GLY A 84 4.80 5.01 13.64
C GLY A 84 4.84 6.19 12.66
N ILE A 85 4.83 5.89 11.35
CA ILE A 85 4.75 6.88 10.28
C ILE A 85 3.48 6.62 9.48
N LYS A 86 2.54 7.56 9.49
CA LYS A 86 1.38 7.50 8.59
C LYS A 86 1.88 7.70 7.16
N ALA A 87 1.71 6.70 6.30
CA ALA A 87 2.16 6.79 4.93
C ALA A 87 1.02 6.61 3.93
N LYS A 88 1.05 7.40 2.85
CA LYS A 88 0.32 7.11 1.61
C LYS A 88 1.33 6.72 0.55
N ALA A 89 0.99 5.73 -0.27
CA ALA A 89 1.83 5.31 -1.38
C ALA A 89 1.11 5.57 -2.70
N TYR A 90 1.87 6.00 -3.70
CA TYR A 90 1.39 6.21 -5.05
C TYR A 90 2.36 5.59 -6.04
N LEU A 91 1.81 4.87 -7.00
CA LEU A 91 2.56 4.38 -8.15
C LEU A 91 2.34 5.34 -9.31
N ASN A 92 3.35 6.14 -9.62
CA ASN A 92 3.30 7.01 -10.78
C ASN A 92 3.81 6.23 -12.00
N VAL A 93 2.87 5.72 -12.80
CA VAL A 93 3.16 5.06 -14.08
C VAL A 93 3.22 6.17 -15.13
N ASP A 94 4.43 6.57 -15.51
CA ASP A 94 4.60 7.68 -16.43
C ASP A 94 4.30 7.24 -17.88
N GLU A 95 3.19 7.74 -18.42
CA GLU A 95 3.06 8.04 -19.84
C GLU A 95 3.53 9.48 -20.04
N SER A 96 4.82 9.65 -20.34
CA SER A 96 5.42 10.79 -21.06
C SER A 96 5.49 12.20 -20.41
N SER A 97 5.17 12.40 -19.13
CA SER A 97 5.38 13.71 -18.50
C SER A 97 6.12 13.53 -17.18
N GLY A 98 7.40 13.89 -17.13
CA GLY A 98 8.28 13.83 -15.95
C GLY A 98 7.89 14.73 -14.77
N VAL A 99 6.59 14.96 -14.58
CA VAL A 99 5.96 15.53 -13.39
C VAL A 99 5.00 14.43 -12.88
N PRO A 100 5.08 14.00 -11.61
CA PRO A 100 4.08 13.08 -11.07
C PRO A 100 2.70 13.63 -11.39
N LYS A 101 1.81 12.80 -11.99
CA LYS A 101 0.38 13.14 -12.13
C LYS A 101 -0.04 13.66 -10.77
N THR A 102 -0.19 14.98 -10.72
CA THR A 102 0.00 15.79 -9.53
C THR A 102 -0.79 15.20 -8.39
N LEU A 103 -0.10 14.73 -7.33
CA LEU A 103 -0.70 14.76 -6.01
C LEU A 103 -1.25 16.17 -5.89
N SER A 104 -2.56 16.30 -5.75
CA SER A 104 -3.14 17.64 -5.77
C SER A 104 -2.45 18.46 -4.66
N PRO A 105 -2.26 19.77 -4.82
CA PRO A 105 -1.70 20.60 -3.75
C PRO A 105 -2.41 20.40 -2.41
N MET A 106 -3.68 19.97 -2.45
CA MET A 106 -4.50 19.59 -1.30
C MET A 106 -4.07 18.26 -0.64
N GLN A 107 -3.66 17.25 -1.42
CA GLN A 107 -3.09 15.99 -0.89
C GLN A 107 -1.69 16.16 -0.28
N LEU A 108 -0.92 17.13 -0.76
CA LEU A 108 0.39 17.50 -0.20
C LEU A 108 0.29 18.40 1.03
N LYS A 109 -0.82 19.14 1.22
CA LYS A 109 -1.04 19.94 2.43
C LYS A 109 -1.16 19.10 3.70
N GLU A 110 -1.67 17.87 3.59
CA GLU A 110 -1.82 16.95 4.73
C GLU A 110 -0.52 16.21 5.08
N PHE A 111 0.49 16.20 4.20
CA PHE A 111 1.71 15.43 4.39
C PHE A 111 2.93 16.31 4.17
N PRO A 112 3.66 16.71 5.23
CA PRO A 112 4.78 17.64 5.12
C PRO A 112 5.94 17.10 4.28
N TYR A 113 6.06 15.77 4.16
CA TYR A 113 7.17 15.13 3.48
C TYR A 113 6.72 14.25 2.31
N LEU A 114 7.49 14.27 1.23
CA LEU A 114 7.35 13.42 0.07
C LEU A 114 8.65 12.65 -0.17
N LEU A 115 8.58 11.32 -0.10
CA LEU A 115 9.64 10.43 -0.56
C LEU A 115 9.36 10.03 -2.01
N THR A 116 10.26 10.38 -2.93
CA THR A 116 10.21 9.91 -4.31
C THR A 116 11.27 8.85 -4.53
N ILE A 117 10.92 7.74 -5.19
CA ILE A 117 11.84 6.68 -5.60
C ILE A 117 11.73 6.49 -7.11
N THR A 118 12.85 6.69 -7.81
CA THR A 118 12.91 6.70 -9.27
C THR A 118 14.00 5.76 -9.76
N PRO A 119 13.69 4.77 -10.62
CA PRO A 119 14.69 3.97 -11.31
C PRO A 119 15.64 4.89 -12.10
N SER A 120 16.95 4.74 -11.87
CA SER A 120 17.98 5.57 -12.49
C SER A 120 18.89 4.77 -13.41
N ASN A 121 19.17 3.52 -13.06
CA ASN A 121 19.98 2.62 -13.87
C ASN A 121 19.58 1.16 -13.63
N ALA A 122 19.88 0.26 -14.55
CA ALA A 122 19.70 -1.16 -14.35
C ALA A 122 20.67 -1.98 -15.20
N ASN A 123 21.07 -3.14 -14.70
CA ASN A 123 21.96 -4.05 -15.40
C ASN A 123 21.59 -5.50 -15.10
N ILE A 124 21.69 -6.37 -16.11
CA ILE A 124 21.56 -7.83 -15.98
C ILE A 124 22.95 -8.44 -16.10
N ARG A 125 23.45 -9.06 -15.02
CA ARG A 125 24.70 -9.82 -15.07
C ARG A 125 24.47 -11.13 -15.83
N LYS A 126 24.88 -11.18 -17.10
CA LYS A 126 24.71 -12.33 -18.01
C LYS A 126 25.19 -13.67 -17.45
N ARG A 127 26.22 -13.68 -16.59
CA ARG A 127 26.83 -14.91 -16.05
C ARG A 127 25.92 -15.67 -15.08
N ASP A 128 25.20 -14.94 -14.22
CA ASP A 128 24.42 -15.53 -13.12
C ASP A 128 22.92 -15.17 -13.22
N GLY A 129 22.54 -14.42 -14.27
CA GLY A 129 21.17 -13.96 -14.51
C GLY A 129 20.65 -12.92 -13.50
N ASN A 130 21.50 -12.45 -12.59
CA ASN A 130 21.14 -11.49 -11.56
C ASN A 130 20.77 -10.13 -12.17
N THR A 131 19.60 -9.64 -11.79
CA THR A 131 19.09 -8.31 -12.13
C THR A 131 19.45 -7.34 -11.01
N ASN A 132 20.11 -6.24 -11.36
CA ASN A 132 20.36 -5.12 -10.47
C ASN A 132 19.63 -3.89 -10.99
N ILE A 133 18.83 -3.27 -10.13
CA ILE A 133 18.09 -2.05 -10.40
C ILE A 133 18.56 -0.99 -9.40
N ASP A 134 19.20 0.05 -9.92
CA ASP A 134 19.58 1.22 -9.14
C ASP A 134 18.49 2.29 -9.24
N MET A 135 18.19 2.89 -8.10
CA MET A 135 17.13 3.89 -7.96
C MET A 135 17.68 5.08 -7.19
N ALA A 136 17.31 6.28 -7.63
CA ALA A 136 17.49 7.50 -6.86
C ALA A 136 16.29 7.66 -5.90
N ALA A 137 16.56 8.12 -4.68
CA ALA A 137 15.53 8.37 -3.69
C ALA A 137 15.74 9.73 -3.03
N HIS A 138 14.68 10.50 -2.84
CA HIS A 138 14.75 11.84 -2.26
C HIS A 138 13.58 12.10 -1.32
N ILE A 139 13.82 12.77 -0.20
CA ILE A 139 12.76 13.33 0.64
C ILE A 139 12.72 14.83 0.46
N TYR A 140 11.55 15.34 0.05
CA TYR A 140 11.24 16.76 -0.07
C TYR A 140 10.32 17.20 1.08
N ASP A 141 10.71 18.26 1.77
CA ASP A 141 9.86 18.96 2.73
C ASP A 141 9.04 20.01 1.95
N HIS A 142 7.75 19.74 1.80
CA HIS A 142 6.85 20.60 1.04
C HIS A 142 6.55 21.92 1.75
N LEU A 143 6.60 21.95 3.08
CA LEU A 143 6.33 23.15 3.85
C LEU A 143 7.52 24.14 3.74
N GLN A 144 8.74 23.62 3.70
CA GLN A 144 9.96 24.42 3.60
C GLN A 144 10.51 24.55 2.18
N GLY A 145 9.91 23.84 1.21
CA GLY A 145 10.28 23.90 -0.19
C GLY A 145 11.69 23.38 -0.51
N LYS A 146 12.18 22.37 0.23
CA LYS A 146 13.58 21.92 0.12
C LYS A 146 13.75 20.41 0.21
N VAL A 147 14.81 19.88 -0.40
CA VAL A 147 15.21 18.48 -0.25
C VAL A 147 15.95 18.30 1.06
N VAL A 148 15.46 17.40 1.91
CA VAL A 148 16.01 17.15 3.25
C VAL A 148 16.84 15.86 3.33
N TRP A 149 16.63 14.94 2.39
CA TRP A 149 17.42 13.72 2.28
C TRP A 149 17.60 13.30 0.82
N ARG A 150 18.78 12.75 0.50
CA ARG A 150 19.07 12.10 -0.78
C ARG A 150 19.69 10.74 -0.56
N GLY A 151 19.32 9.78 -1.38
CA GLY A 151 19.83 8.42 -1.32
C GLY A 151 19.79 7.68 -2.64
N SER A 152 20.41 6.52 -2.62
CA SER A 152 20.43 5.54 -3.69
C SER A 152 20.02 4.19 -3.12
N ILE A 153 19.16 3.50 -3.86
CA ILE A 153 18.66 2.16 -3.53
C ILE A 153 19.13 1.24 -4.64
N THR A 154 19.85 0.18 -4.29
CA THR A 154 20.18 -0.91 -5.21
C THR A 154 19.36 -2.12 -4.82
N TYR A 155 18.48 -2.55 -5.72
CA TYR A 155 17.74 -3.79 -5.62
C TYR A 155 18.40 -4.85 -6.49
N SER A 156 18.75 -5.97 -5.88
CA SER A 156 19.36 -7.12 -6.55
C SER A 156 18.45 -8.33 -6.42
N GLU A 157 18.23 -9.03 -7.52
CA GLU A 157 17.37 -10.19 -7.59
C GLU A 157 17.97 -11.27 -8.49
N SER A 158 17.98 -12.51 -8.02
CA SER A 158 18.32 -13.67 -8.86
C SER A 158 17.18 -14.01 -9.82
N SER A 159 17.47 -14.58 -10.99
CA SER A 159 16.45 -14.86 -12.03
C SER A 159 15.27 -15.74 -11.60
N TYR A 160 15.38 -16.44 -10.47
CA TYR A 160 14.36 -17.35 -9.93
C TYR A 160 13.66 -16.82 -8.68
N ALA A 161 13.96 -15.58 -8.25
CA ALA A 161 13.34 -15.03 -7.07
C ALA A 161 11.86 -14.71 -7.31
N ILE A 162 11.09 -14.85 -6.23
CA ILE A 162 9.65 -14.62 -6.25
C ILE A 162 9.39 -13.27 -5.62
N ILE A 163 8.89 -12.33 -6.42
CA ILE A 163 8.47 -11.00 -5.95
C ILE A 163 7.10 -11.14 -5.27
N ASN A 164 7.09 -11.02 -3.95
CA ASN A 164 5.93 -11.14 -3.07
C ASN A 164 6.02 -10.14 -1.91
N ASP A 165 5.05 -10.18 -1.00
CA ASP A 165 4.97 -9.25 0.14
C ASP A 165 6.23 -9.27 1.02
N LYS A 166 6.88 -10.43 1.19
CA LYS A 166 8.15 -10.53 1.94
C LYS A 166 9.28 -9.74 1.26
N THR A 167 9.38 -9.80 -0.07
CA THR A 167 10.36 -9.00 -0.83
C THR A 167 10.09 -7.50 -0.66
N ALA A 168 8.81 -7.10 -0.66
CA ALA A 168 8.43 -5.71 -0.43
C ALA A 168 8.72 -5.23 0.99
N ASP A 169 8.45 -6.05 2.01
CA ASP A 169 8.75 -5.74 3.40
C ASP A 169 10.26 -5.52 3.60
N VAL A 170 11.10 -6.43 3.10
CA VAL A 170 12.57 -6.28 3.15
C VAL A 170 13.02 -5.00 2.45
N PHE A 171 12.45 -4.68 1.29
CA PHE A 171 12.76 -3.46 0.56
C PHE A 171 12.42 -2.21 1.40
N ILE A 172 11.23 -2.16 1.98
CA ILE A 172 10.75 -1.03 2.77
C ILE A 172 11.53 -0.89 4.09
N ASP A 173 11.79 -2.01 4.78
CA ASP A 173 12.51 -2.04 6.04
C ASP A 173 13.93 -1.49 5.89
N ARG A 174 14.60 -1.78 4.75
CA ARG A 174 15.93 -1.22 4.48
C ARG A 174 15.90 0.30 4.29
N ILE A 175 14.83 0.84 3.71
CA ILE A 175 14.63 2.30 3.60
C ILE A 175 14.40 2.90 4.99
N LEU A 176 13.47 2.33 5.77
CA LEU A 176 13.14 2.81 7.11
C LEU A 176 14.35 2.74 8.05
N SER A 177 15.12 1.65 7.99
CA SER A 177 16.38 1.50 8.72
C SER A 177 17.35 2.62 8.36
N ARG A 178 17.55 2.92 7.06
CA ARG A 178 18.48 3.98 6.68
C ARG A 178 17.99 5.37 7.11
N LEU A 179 16.71 5.66 6.95
CA LEU A 179 16.11 6.93 7.37
C LEU A 179 16.16 7.11 8.89
N ARG A 180 16.08 6.02 9.65
CA ARG A 180 16.32 6.04 11.09
C ARG A 180 17.76 6.38 11.44
N ASP A 181 18.73 5.73 10.81
CA ASP A 181 20.17 5.98 11.09
C ASP A 181 20.54 7.45 10.91
N VAL A 182 19.85 8.15 9.99
CA VAL A 182 20.04 9.59 9.73
C VAL A 182 19.06 10.50 10.49
N GLY A 183 18.25 9.94 11.42
CA GLY A 183 17.40 10.66 12.36
C GLY A 183 16.04 11.14 11.83
N PHE A 184 15.57 10.60 10.69
CA PHE A 184 14.29 10.98 10.08
C PHE A 184 13.10 10.14 10.55
N VAL A 185 13.32 8.91 11.04
CA VAL A 185 12.26 8.02 11.51
C VAL A 185 12.24 8.03 13.04
N PRO A 186 11.06 8.12 13.68
CA PRO A 186 10.98 8.06 15.13
C PRO A 186 11.49 6.70 15.63
N LEU A 187 12.37 6.75 16.62
CA LEU A 187 12.70 5.57 17.41
C LEU A 187 11.52 5.28 18.34
N LYS A 188 11.23 4.00 18.57
CA LYS A 188 10.50 3.60 19.77
C LYS A 188 11.29 4.06 21.02
N PRO A 189 10.64 4.12 22.19
CA PRO A 189 11.34 4.33 23.46
C PRO A 189 12.49 3.33 23.69
N ASP A 190 12.42 2.12 23.11
CA ASP A 190 13.43 1.06 23.17
C ASP A 190 14.45 1.04 22.01
N GLY A 191 14.36 1.95 21.03
CA GLY A 191 15.27 2.02 19.88
C GLY A 191 15.02 1.04 18.72
N THR A 192 14.01 0.15 18.79
CA THR A 192 13.78 -0.91 17.79
C THR A 192 12.77 -0.56 16.68
N LEU A 193 12.77 -1.29 15.54
CA LEU A 193 11.66 -1.27 14.55
C LEU A 193 10.45 -2.02 15.15
N ARG A 194 9.22 -1.72 14.74
CA ARG A 194 8.15 -2.73 14.85
C ARG A 194 8.39 -3.68 13.69
N VAL A 195 9.06 -4.79 13.98
CA VAL A 195 9.39 -5.83 13.02
C VAL A 195 8.08 -6.40 12.44
N SER A 196 7.99 -6.47 11.10
CA SER A 196 7.01 -7.29 10.37
C SER A 196 7.13 -8.73 10.88
N ALA A 197 6.02 -9.47 11.00
CA ALA A 197 5.92 -10.77 11.68
C ALA A 197 6.66 -11.95 11.01
N THR A 198 7.92 -11.78 10.56
CA THR A 198 8.71 -12.86 9.95
C THR A 198 10.07 -13.16 10.57
N ASP A 199 10.48 -12.51 11.65
CA ASP A 199 11.67 -12.92 12.39
C ASP A 199 11.35 -13.28 13.85
N SER A 200 10.98 -14.53 14.08
CA SER A 200 11.20 -15.21 15.35
C SER A 200 12.67 -15.56 15.51
N VAL A 201 13.51 -14.55 15.73
CA VAL A 201 14.81 -14.73 16.38
C VAL A 201 14.90 -13.72 17.54
N LYS A 202 14.91 -14.27 18.76
CA LYS A 202 14.99 -13.58 20.06
C LYS A 202 16.00 -12.43 20.09
N ALA A 203 15.62 -11.30 20.71
CA ALA A 203 16.18 -10.77 21.98
C ALA A 203 15.42 -9.47 22.40
N PRO A 204 15.65 -8.89 23.59
CA PRO A 204 14.85 -9.07 24.81
C PRO A 204 13.98 -7.86 25.21
N ASN A 205 13.08 -8.13 26.16
CA ASN A 205 12.11 -7.24 26.84
C ASN A 205 12.51 -5.77 27.02
N LEU A 206 11.54 -4.87 26.82
CA LEU A 206 11.29 -3.72 27.71
C LEU A 206 9.84 -3.23 27.53
N THR A 207 9.16 -3.12 28.68
CA THR A 207 7.76 -2.76 28.92
C THR A 207 7.53 -1.25 28.82
N THR A 208 6.38 -0.79 28.30
CA THR A 208 5.37 0.02 29.03
C THR A 208 4.21 0.49 28.14
N SER A 209 3.04 0.57 28.77
CA SER A 209 1.67 0.86 28.31
C SER A 209 1.37 2.34 28.04
N TYR A 210 0.28 2.66 27.33
CA TYR A 210 -0.83 3.55 27.79
C TYR A 210 -1.97 3.64 26.75
N GLU A 211 -3.17 3.90 27.28
CA GLU A 211 -4.52 3.65 26.77
C GLU A 211 -5.14 4.74 25.85
N ALA A 212 -6.38 4.46 25.45
CA ALA A 212 -7.20 5.01 24.36
C ALA A 212 -8.12 6.19 24.72
N SER A 213 -8.73 6.83 23.70
CA SER A 213 -10.07 7.49 23.68
C SER A 213 -10.23 8.32 22.37
N ALA A 214 -11.40 8.69 21.81
CA ALA A 214 -12.72 8.13 21.49
C ALA A 214 -13.46 9.25 20.72
N ASN A 215 -13.97 8.97 19.51
CA ASN A 215 -15.07 9.63 18.77
C ASN A 215 -14.94 9.25 17.27
N ASN A 216 -15.48 8.09 16.90
CA ASN A 216 -15.31 7.50 15.57
C ASN A 216 -16.48 7.86 14.65
N GLU A 217 -16.42 9.00 13.98
CA GLU A 217 -17.20 9.20 12.74
C GLU A 217 -16.67 8.22 11.68
N MET A 218 -17.52 7.34 11.17
CA MET A 218 -17.14 6.40 10.11
C MET A 218 -17.29 7.09 8.75
N PRO A 219 -16.22 7.20 7.95
CA PRO A 219 -16.32 7.83 6.64
C PRO A 219 -17.12 6.96 5.66
N CYS A 220 -17.77 7.56 4.67
CA CYS A 220 -18.60 6.84 3.68
C CYS A 220 -17.83 5.79 2.87
N SER A 221 -16.51 5.96 2.74
CA SER A 221 -15.61 4.96 2.16
C SER A 221 -15.67 3.61 2.88
N LYS A 222 -16.09 3.56 4.16
CA LYS A 222 -16.29 2.32 4.90
C LYS A 222 -17.59 1.58 4.55
N ALA A 223 -18.50 2.16 3.77
CA ALA A 223 -19.73 1.47 3.35
C ALA A 223 -19.42 0.23 2.51
N VAL A 224 -18.44 0.31 1.60
CA VAL A 224 -18.01 -0.84 0.78
C VAL A 224 -17.42 -1.94 1.66
N LEU A 225 -16.62 -1.56 2.66
CA LEU A 225 -16.02 -2.51 3.59
C LEU A 225 -17.12 -3.22 4.39
N TRP A 226 -18.08 -2.47 4.93
CA TRP A 226 -19.20 -3.06 5.65
C TRP A 226 -19.99 -4.04 4.77
N VAL A 227 -20.29 -3.67 3.52
CA VAL A 227 -20.99 -4.56 2.59
C VAL A 227 -20.15 -5.80 2.26
N LYS A 228 -18.83 -5.69 2.08
CA LYS A 228 -17.91 -6.84 1.88
C LYS A 228 -17.96 -7.83 3.04
N GLU A 229 -18.04 -7.32 4.26
CA GLU A 229 -18.04 -8.12 5.48
C GLU A 229 -19.40 -8.76 5.77
N ASN A 230 -20.51 -8.09 5.41
CA ASN A 230 -21.85 -8.46 5.87
C ASN A 230 -22.77 -9.04 4.78
N ASN A 231 -22.40 -9.05 3.49
CA ASN A 231 -23.19 -9.71 2.45
C ASN A 231 -22.94 -11.23 2.37
N LYS A 232 -23.96 -12.02 1.99
CA LYS A 232 -23.89 -13.51 1.93
C LYS A 232 -22.92 -14.06 0.90
N TRP A 233 -22.53 -13.28 -0.11
CA TRP A 233 -21.82 -13.77 -1.31
C TRP A 233 -20.35 -13.35 -1.38
N GLY A 234 -19.81 -12.76 -0.30
CA GLY A 234 -18.40 -12.45 -0.15
C GLY A 234 -17.94 -11.18 -0.87
N SER A 235 -16.62 -10.95 -0.90
CA SER A 235 -16.04 -9.65 -1.26
C SER A 235 -16.14 -9.27 -2.74
N ASN A 236 -16.47 -10.22 -3.60
CA ASN A 236 -16.61 -10.02 -5.06
C ASN A 236 -18.09 -9.99 -5.50
N ALA A 237 -19.03 -9.95 -4.55
CA ALA A 237 -20.46 -9.98 -4.86
C ALA A 237 -20.88 -8.76 -5.70
N PRO A 238 -21.89 -8.90 -6.59
CA PRO A 238 -22.40 -7.80 -7.40
C PRO A 238 -22.84 -6.58 -6.56
N ILE A 239 -23.34 -6.79 -5.34
CA ILE A 239 -23.68 -5.70 -4.42
C ILE A 239 -22.45 -4.87 -4.01
N VAL A 240 -21.31 -5.52 -3.74
CA VAL A 240 -20.06 -4.81 -3.37
C VAL A 240 -19.59 -3.92 -4.51
N GLN A 241 -19.61 -4.46 -5.74
CA GLN A 241 -19.24 -3.71 -6.93
C GLN A 241 -20.22 -2.58 -7.22
N SER A 242 -21.52 -2.80 -6.99
CA SER A 242 -22.57 -1.78 -7.15
C SER A 242 -22.38 -0.62 -6.16
N VAL A 243 -22.15 -0.92 -4.87
CA VAL A 243 -21.91 0.12 -3.84
C VAL A 243 -20.61 0.87 -4.11
N GLN A 244 -19.54 0.17 -4.49
CA GLN A 244 -18.27 0.81 -4.88
C GLN A 244 -18.47 1.76 -6.07
N LYS A 245 -19.09 1.27 -7.15
CA LYS A 245 -19.38 2.08 -8.34
C LYS A 245 -20.26 3.29 -8.01
N GLN A 246 -21.23 3.11 -7.12
CA GLN A 246 -22.15 4.18 -6.71
C GLN A 246 -21.44 5.25 -5.86
N LEU A 247 -20.53 4.86 -4.96
CA LEU A 247 -19.66 5.79 -4.24
C LEU A 247 -18.72 6.53 -5.20
N ASP A 248 -18.09 5.80 -6.13
CA ASP A 248 -17.18 6.38 -7.12
C ASP A 248 -17.91 7.34 -8.08
N SER A 249 -19.20 7.07 -8.37
CA SER A 249 -20.05 7.90 -9.22
C SER A 249 -20.76 9.05 -8.49
N GLY A 250 -20.73 9.06 -7.14
CA GLY A 250 -21.42 10.04 -6.28
C GLY A 250 -20.77 11.42 -6.24
N ILE A 251 -20.09 11.82 -7.32
CA ILE A 251 -19.43 13.10 -7.51
C ILE A 251 -20.51 14.19 -7.56
N GLY A 252 -20.89 14.70 -6.38
CA GLY A 252 -21.69 15.92 -6.22
C GLY A 252 -23.00 15.83 -5.42
N LYS A 253 -23.38 14.70 -4.81
CA LYS A 253 -24.68 14.60 -4.09
C LYS A 253 -24.53 14.49 -2.58
N SER A 254 -25.18 15.41 -1.86
CA SER A 254 -25.16 15.54 -0.41
C SER A 254 -25.64 14.30 0.37
N LYS A 255 -26.42 13.41 -0.27
CA LYS A 255 -26.92 12.17 0.34
C LYS A 255 -27.04 11.01 -0.64
N VAL A 256 -26.39 9.89 -0.29
CA VAL A 256 -26.55 8.59 -0.96
C VAL A 256 -27.15 7.58 0.01
N VAL A 257 -28.12 6.79 -0.45
CA VAL A 257 -28.76 5.77 0.37
C VAL A 257 -28.83 4.44 -0.36
N TRP A 258 -28.46 3.39 0.37
CA TRP A 258 -28.66 2.00 0.00
C TRP A 258 -29.63 1.33 0.97
N GLU A 259 -30.61 0.62 0.44
CA GLU A 259 -31.47 -0.27 1.21
C GLU A 259 -31.20 -1.70 0.74
N ILE A 260 -30.77 -2.56 1.67
CA ILE A 260 -30.33 -3.93 1.40
C ILE A 260 -31.30 -4.88 2.08
N GLY A 261 -31.93 -5.76 1.30
CA GLY A 261 -32.85 -6.76 1.81
C GLY A 261 -32.17 -7.93 2.54
N ARG A 262 -32.89 -8.55 3.48
CA ARG A 262 -32.47 -9.70 4.29
C ARG A 262 -31.97 -10.93 3.52
N GLY A 263 -32.41 -11.10 2.28
CA GLY A 263 -31.94 -12.14 1.37
C GLY A 263 -30.47 -11.95 0.98
N VAL A 264 -29.92 -10.75 1.15
CA VAL A 264 -28.56 -10.35 0.74
C VAL A 264 -27.56 -10.36 1.90
N THR A 265 -28.00 -10.26 3.15
CA THR A 265 -27.14 -10.06 4.35
C THR A 265 -26.94 -11.34 5.15
N LYS A 266 -25.73 -11.60 5.67
CA LYS A 266 -25.38 -12.86 6.34
C LYS A 266 -26.28 -13.21 7.53
N ASP A 267 -26.72 -12.20 8.26
CA ASP A 267 -27.58 -12.31 9.45
C ASP A 267 -29.08 -12.40 9.11
N GLY A 268 -29.46 -12.27 7.84
CA GLY A 268 -30.85 -12.35 7.42
C GLY A 268 -31.69 -11.14 7.84
N LYS A 269 -31.09 -9.95 7.94
CA LYS A 269 -31.78 -8.71 8.32
C LYS A 269 -31.72 -7.63 7.25
N ASP A 270 -32.69 -6.71 7.30
CA ASP A 270 -32.77 -5.58 6.37
C ASP A 270 -31.94 -4.40 6.89
N TYR A 271 -31.20 -3.74 6.00
CA TYR A 271 -30.33 -2.62 6.37
C TYR A 271 -30.54 -1.40 5.50
N ARG A 272 -30.39 -0.23 6.12
CA ARG A 272 -30.30 1.06 5.47
C ARG A 272 -28.94 1.66 5.72
N ILE A 273 -28.17 1.83 4.66
CA ILE A 273 -26.87 2.49 4.67
C ILE A 273 -27.06 3.89 4.09
N GLU A 274 -26.78 4.92 4.88
CA GLU A 274 -26.82 6.30 4.45
C GLU A 274 -25.40 6.88 4.48
N CYS A 275 -25.02 7.53 3.39
CA CYS A 275 -23.87 8.42 3.34
C CYS A 275 -24.38 9.85 3.21
N ILE A 276 -24.07 10.71 4.19
CA ILE A 276 -24.47 12.12 4.20
C ILE A 276 -23.25 12.95 4.56
N ASN A 277 -22.81 13.85 3.68
CA ASN A 277 -21.63 14.72 3.91
C ASN A 277 -20.39 13.95 4.41
N ASP A 278 -20.09 12.81 3.77
CA ASP A 278 -19.03 11.86 4.13
C ASP A 278 -19.21 11.09 5.46
N ASN A 279 -20.32 11.29 6.17
CA ASN A 279 -20.65 10.50 7.35
C ASN A 279 -21.49 9.27 6.99
N LEU A 280 -20.98 8.10 7.37
CA LEU A 280 -21.63 6.82 7.20
C LEU A 280 -22.53 6.50 8.39
N ASN A 281 -23.82 6.27 8.12
CA ASN A 281 -24.76 5.74 9.07
C ASN A 281 -25.35 4.43 8.56
N ILE A 282 -25.31 3.38 9.39
CA ILE A 282 -25.84 2.06 9.06
C ILE A 282 -26.90 1.73 10.09
N LYS A 283 -28.15 1.61 9.65
CA LYS A 283 -29.28 1.28 10.51
C LYS A 283 -29.89 -0.05 10.07
N GLU A 284 -30.02 -0.98 11.01
CA GLU A 284 -30.87 -2.17 10.85
C GLU A 284 -32.35 -1.76 10.85
N LEU A 285 -33.12 -2.27 9.90
CA LEU A 285 -34.55 -2.00 9.77
C LEU A 285 -35.38 -3.16 10.32
N THR A 286 -36.50 -2.84 10.95
CA THR A 286 -37.50 -3.86 11.30
C THR A 286 -38.26 -4.33 10.05
N ALA A 287 -38.91 -5.50 10.12
CA ALA A 287 -39.69 -6.02 9.00
C ALA A 287 -40.79 -5.03 8.54
N GLU A 288 -41.48 -4.40 9.49
CA GLU A 288 -42.50 -3.37 9.19
C GLU A 288 -41.90 -2.11 8.51
N GLU A 289 -40.69 -1.69 8.92
CA GLU A 289 -39.98 -0.58 8.28
C GLU A 289 -39.56 -0.94 6.85
N ALA A 290 -39.07 -2.18 6.63
CA ALA A 290 -38.66 -2.68 5.33
C ALA A 290 -39.83 -2.82 4.35
N ASP A 291 -40.98 -3.33 4.81
CA ASP A 291 -42.20 -3.48 4.01
C ASP A 291 -42.80 -2.14 3.60
N LYS A 292 -42.86 -1.16 4.51
CA LYS A 292 -43.29 0.22 4.18
C LYS A 292 -42.40 0.85 3.10
N ARG A 293 -41.11 0.49 3.08
CA ARG A 293 -40.12 0.93 2.09
C ARG A 293 -40.11 0.05 0.84
N LYS A 294 -40.96 -0.98 0.80
CA LYS A 294 -41.08 -1.97 -0.28
C LYS A 294 -39.75 -2.67 -0.60
N ILE A 295 -38.87 -2.86 0.39
CA ILE A 295 -37.60 -3.56 0.21
C ILE A 295 -37.94 -5.04 0.02
N LYS A 296 -37.60 -5.62 -1.14
CA LYS A 296 -37.78 -7.05 -1.38
C LYS A 296 -36.56 -7.81 -0.83
N ASP A 297 -36.76 -9.04 -0.39
CA ASP A 297 -35.74 -9.87 0.27
C ASP A 297 -34.39 -9.87 -0.45
N THR A 298 -34.34 -10.08 -1.76
CA THR A 298 -33.07 -10.14 -2.52
C THR A 298 -32.72 -8.84 -3.23
N SER A 299 -33.36 -7.72 -2.86
CA SER A 299 -33.18 -6.44 -3.54
C SER A 299 -32.15 -5.55 -2.88
N VAL A 300 -31.49 -4.76 -3.72
CA VAL A 300 -30.69 -3.61 -3.32
C VAL A 300 -31.29 -2.40 -4.00
N LYS A 301 -31.84 -1.47 -3.22
CA LYS A 301 -32.33 -0.20 -3.74
C LYS A 301 -31.30 0.88 -3.52
N PHE A 302 -31.19 1.75 -4.51
CA PHE A 302 -30.27 2.88 -4.50
C PHE A 302 -31.02 4.12 -4.94
N TRP A 303 -30.77 5.22 -4.24
CA TRP A 303 -31.09 6.55 -4.75
C TRP A 303 -30.13 7.58 -4.16
N SER A 304 -29.99 8.69 -4.89
CA SER A 304 -29.17 9.82 -4.51
C SER A 304 -29.97 11.11 -4.67
N LYS A 305 -29.98 11.94 -3.62
CA LYS A 305 -30.59 13.28 -3.67
C LYS A 305 -29.50 14.31 -3.94
#